data_AF-A0A081CQ69-F1
#
_entry.id   AF-A0A081CQ69-F1
#
_cell.length_a   1.000
_cell.length_b   1.000
_cell.length_c   1.000
_cell.angle_alpha   90.00
_cell.angle_beta   90.00
_cell.angle_gamma   90.00
#
_symmetry.space_group_name_H-M   'P 1'
#
loop_
_entity.id
_entity.type
_entity.pdbx_description
1 polymer ?
#
loop_
_entity_poly.entity_id
_entity_poly.type
_entity_poly.pdbx_seq_one_letter_code
_entity_poly.pdbx_strand_id
1 'polypeptide(L)'
;MIDNIMHWLHNVVMKAEKLMHEKRVLRDGAIVEMVIWKLPEPVPASGHLFKYRLFFGRNGQRIVGFDNERGKGDHCHIDGKEQPYTFISIDQLKNDFLAEVTRRLKP
;
A
#
# COMPACT_ATOMS: atom_id res chain seq x y z
N MET A 1 -29.40 -21.89 -19.26
CA MET A 1 -28.76 -21.23 -20.44
C MET A 1 -28.53 -19.72 -20.23
N ILE A 2 -28.83 -19.18 -19.04
CA ILE A 2 -28.62 -17.76 -18.67
C ILE A 2 -27.40 -17.60 -17.74
N ASP A 3 -27.05 -18.66 -17.00
CA ASP A 3 -25.96 -18.67 -16.02
C ASP A 3 -24.57 -18.47 -16.64
N ASN A 4 -24.38 -18.93 -17.88
CA ASN A 4 -23.12 -18.71 -18.61
C ASN A 4 -22.92 -17.25 -19.04
N ILE A 5 -23.98 -16.47 -19.26
CA ILE A 5 -23.87 -15.06 -19.67
C ILE A 5 -23.56 -14.19 -18.45
N MET A 6 -24.16 -14.47 -17.29
CA MET A 6 -23.83 -13.77 -16.04
C MET A 6 -22.42 -14.11 -15.54
N HIS A 7 -21.98 -15.35 -15.71
CA HIS A 7 -20.59 -15.75 -15.44
C HIS A 7 -19.59 -15.11 -16.43
N TRP A 8 -19.96 -14.94 -17.70
CA TRP A 8 -19.12 -14.29 -18.71
C TRP A 8 -19.03 -12.76 -18.50
N LEU A 9 -20.10 -12.12 -18.00
CA LEU A 9 -20.12 -10.69 -17.67
C LEU A 9 -19.33 -10.36 -16.39
N HIS A 10 -19.33 -11.23 -15.36
CA HIS A 10 -18.43 -11.09 -14.21
C HIS A 10 -16.94 -11.19 -14.60
N ASN A 11 -16.64 -11.84 -15.73
CA ASN A 11 -15.30 -12.04 -16.26
C ASN A 11 -14.91 -11.03 -17.37
N VAL A 12 -15.65 -9.93 -17.55
CA VAL A 12 -15.07 -8.71 -18.15
C VAL A 12 -14.15 -8.10 -17.09
N VAL A 13 -12.98 -8.73 -16.96
CA VAL A 13 -12.06 -8.64 -15.83
C VAL A 13 -11.65 -7.19 -15.55
N MET A 14 -12.20 -6.58 -14.51
CA MET A 14 -11.60 -5.39 -13.90
C MET A 14 -10.27 -5.82 -13.29
N LYS A 15 -9.19 -5.65 -14.04
CA LYS A 15 -7.83 -5.97 -13.57
C LYS A 15 -7.41 -4.94 -12.53
N ALA A 16 -6.43 -5.31 -11.70
CA ALA A 16 -5.80 -4.36 -10.80
C ALA A 16 -5.27 -3.15 -11.60
N GLU A 17 -5.71 -1.96 -11.25
CA GLU A 17 -5.30 -0.70 -11.86
C GLU A 17 -4.21 -0.08 -10.99
N LYS A 18 -3.05 0.21 -11.58
CA LYS A 18 -1.96 0.89 -10.87
C LYS A 18 -2.24 2.38 -10.83
N LEU A 19 -2.68 2.89 -9.68
CA LEU A 19 -3.00 4.31 -9.50
C LEU A 19 -1.74 5.16 -9.32
N MET A 20 -0.72 4.61 -8.66
CA MET A 20 0.48 5.37 -8.30
C MET A 20 1.72 4.47 -8.25
N HIS A 21 2.83 5.01 -8.72
CA HIS A 21 4.17 4.53 -8.41
C HIS A 21 5.15 5.68 -8.40
N GLU A 22 5.61 6.04 -7.21
CA GLU A 22 6.70 6.99 -7.03
C GLU A 22 7.84 6.29 -6.31
N LYS A 23 9.06 6.52 -6.78
CA LYS A 23 10.28 6.06 -6.14
C LYS A 23 11.32 7.18 -6.19
N ARG A 24 11.91 7.50 -5.03
CA ARG A 24 12.97 8.49 -4.90
C ARG A 24 14.12 7.90 -4.10
N VAL A 25 15.34 8.11 -4.58
CA VAL A 25 16.58 7.86 -3.84
C VAL A 25 17.08 9.20 -3.34
N LEU A 26 17.22 9.34 -2.03
CA LEU A 26 17.71 10.55 -1.38
C LEU A 26 19.24 10.61 -1.42
N ARG A 27 19.81 11.79 -1.15
CA ARG A 27 21.27 12.02 -1.22
C ARG A 27 22.07 11.11 -0.28
N ASP A 28 21.47 10.71 0.83
CA ASP A 28 22.08 9.85 1.83
C ASP A 28 21.94 8.35 1.47
N GLY A 29 21.28 8.02 0.35
CA GLY A 29 21.01 6.65 -0.09
C GLY A 29 19.74 6.04 0.52
N ALA A 30 18.96 6.80 1.29
CA ALA A 30 17.63 6.36 1.69
C ALA A 30 16.69 6.29 0.46
N ILE A 31 15.72 5.39 0.52
CA ILE A 31 14.73 5.17 -0.54
C ILE A 31 13.36 5.48 0.06
N VAL A 32 12.58 6.30 -0.65
CA VAL A 32 11.14 6.47 -0.43
C VAL A 32 10.43 5.92 -1.66
N GLU A 33 9.57 4.92 -1.47
CA GLU A 33 8.80 4.31 -2.55
C GLU A 33 7.34 4.14 -2.14
N MET A 34 6.41 4.57 -2.99
CA MET A 34 4.97 4.45 -2.77
C MET A 34 4.34 3.80 -4.00
N VAL A 35 3.67 2.68 -3.80
CA VAL A 35 2.94 1.98 -4.86
C VAL A 35 1.52 1.70 -4.39
N ILE A 36 0.54 2.08 -5.20
CA ILE A 36 -0.89 1.95 -4.89
C ILE A 36 -1.61 1.39 -6.10
N TRP A 37 -2.46 0.41 -5.86
CA TRP A 37 -3.33 -0.21 -6.84
C TRP A 37 -4.79 -0.15 -6.38
N LYS A 38 -5.71 0.03 -7.33
CA LYS A 38 -7.12 -0.28 -7.15
C LYS A 38 -7.37 -1.71 -7.61
N LEU A 39 -7.96 -2.51 -6.75
CA LEU A 39 -8.28 -3.91 -7.01
C LEU A 39 -9.76 -4.08 -7.37
N PRO A 40 -10.12 -5.14 -8.11
CA PRO A 40 -11.52 -5.53 -8.30
C PRO A 40 -12.18 -5.99 -7.00
N GLU A 41 -11.39 -6.59 -6.09
CA GLU A 41 -11.84 -7.10 -4.80
C GLU A 41 -10.86 -6.67 -3.70
N PRO A 42 -11.33 -6.45 -2.46
CA PRO A 42 -10.45 -6.08 -1.35
C PRO A 42 -9.36 -7.13 -1.11
N VAL A 43 -8.20 -6.68 -0.60
CA VAL A 43 -7.26 -7.61 0.03
C VAL A 43 -7.97 -8.26 1.23
N PRO A 44 -7.92 -9.60 1.42
CA PRO A 44 -8.58 -10.22 2.56
C PRO A 44 -8.13 -9.61 3.89
N ALA A 45 -9.11 -9.27 4.74
CA ALA A 45 -8.98 -8.49 5.98
C ALA A 45 -8.81 -6.96 5.82
N SER A 46 -8.81 -6.42 4.61
CA SER A 46 -8.98 -4.98 4.34
C SER A 46 -10.42 -4.66 3.94
N GLY A 47 -10.94 -3.53 4.41
CA GLY A 47 -12.32 -3.07 4.16
C GLY A 47 -12.50 -2.25 2.87
N HIS A 48 -11.51 -2.21 1.99
CA HIS A 48 -11.48 -1.32 0.83
C HIS A 48 -10.79 -1.95 -0.39
N LEU A 49 -10.99 -1.35 -1.57
CA LEU A 49 -10.51 -1.83 -2.87
C LEU A 49 -9.07 -1.40 -3.20
N PHE A 50 -8.26 -1.06 -2.20
CA PHE A 50 -6.90 -0.57 -2.45
C PHE A 50 -5.88 -1.54 -1.92
N LYS A 51 -4.88 -1.87 -2.75
CA LYS A 51 -3.66 -2.50 -2.31
C LYS A 51 -2.55 -1.46 -2.30
N TYR A 52 -1.71 -1.46 -1.28
CA TYR A 52 -0.63 -0.51 -1.20
C TYR A 52 0.64 -1.11 -0.60
N ARG A 53 1.77 -0.51 -0.98
CA ARG A 53 3.08 -0.74 -0.40
C ARG A 53 3.83 0.58 -0.41
N LEU A 54 3.91 1.22 0.75
CA LEU A 54 4.71 2.41 0.98
C LEU A 54 5.92 1.99 1.82
N PHE A 55 7.10 2.40 1.41
CA PHE A 55 8.38 1.96 1.94
C PHE A 55 9.31 3.15 2.11
N PHE A 56 9.88 3.27 3.30
CA PHE A 56 11.04 4.12 3.55
C PHE A 56 12.10 3.32 4.28
N GLY A 57 13.32 3.37 3.76
CA GLY A 57 14.42 2.59 4.29
C GLY A 57 15.77 3.02 3.73
N ARG A 58 16.85 2.52 4.34
CA ARG A 58 18.23 2.82 3.96
C ARG A 58 19.08 1.58 4.18
N ASN A 59 20.06 1.35 3.30
CA ASN A 59 20.99 0.22 3.39
C ASN A 59 20.30 -1.16 3.54
N GLY A 60 19.19 -1.36 2.82
CA GLY A 60 18.41 -2.60 2.89
C GLY A 60 17.52 -2.74 4.14
N GLN A 61 17.57 -1.82 5.09
CA GLN A 61 16.73 -1.82 6.28
C GLN A 61 15.45 -1.01 6.06
N ARG A 62 14.29 -1.63 6.30
CA ARG A 62 13.00 -0.93 6.38
C ARG A 62 12.94 -0.13 7.68
N ILE A 63 12.70 1.16 7.56
CA ILE A 63 12.53 2.07 8.70
C ILE A 63 11.03 2.37 8.91
N VAL A 64 10.33 2.69 7.82
CA VAL A 64 8.87 2.87 7.81
C VAL A 64 8.29 2.03 6.66
N GLY A 65 7.18 1.35 6.90
CA GLY A 65 6.40 0.68 5.88
C GLY A 65 4.92 0.76 6.18
N PHE A 66 4.09 0.93 5.16
CA PHE A 66 2.64 0.77 5.25
C PHE A 66 2.25 -0.17 4.12
N ASP A 67 1.64 -1.30 4.46
CA ASP A 67 1.17 -2.26 3.47
C ASP A 67 -0.08 -2.99 3.98
N ASN A 68 -0.78 -3.63 3.05
CA ASN A 68 -1.87 -4.53 3.39
C ASN A 68 -1.66 -5.92 2.80
N GLU A 69 -1.71 -6.92 3.67
CA GLU A 69 -1.38 -8.30 3.34
C GLU A 69 -2.54 -9.24 3.69
N ARG A 70 -2.69 -10.30 2.88
CA ARG A 70 -3.72 -11.32 3.08
C ARG A 70 -3.59 -11.91 4.48
N GLY A 71 -4.66 -11.81 5.27
CA GLY A 71 -4.74 -12.39 6.61
C GLY A 71 -4.34 -11.44 7.74
N LYS A 72 -3.68 -10.31 7.43
CA LYS A 72 -3.39 -9.24 8.40
C LYS A 72 -4.26 -8.01 8.19
N GLY A 73 -4.61 -7.72 6.93
CA GLY A 73 -5.24 -6.46 6.56
C GLY A 73 -4.22 -5.33 6.59
N ASP A 74 -4.71 -4.13 6.89
CA ASP A 74 -3.96 -2.88 6.91
C ASP A 74 -3.05 -2.78 8.13
N HIS A 75 -1.75 -2.57 7.88
CA HIS A 75 -0.77 -2.42 8.95
C HIS A 75 0.41 -1.54 8.56
N CYS A 76 1.16 -1.10 9.57
CA CYS A 76 2.39 -0.37 9.38
C CYS A 76 3.55 -0.98 10.18
N HIS A 77 4.75 -0.77 9.66
CA HIS A 77 6.04 -1.14 10.23
C HIS A 77 6.76 0.14 10.55
N ILE A 78 7.00 0.43 11.83
CA ILE A 78 7.65 1.66 12.26
C ILE A 78 8.80 1.27 13.20
N ASP A 79 10.04 1.56 12.79
CA ASP A 79 11.26 1.21 13.53
C ASP A 79 11.32 -0.26 13.96
N GLY A 80 10.92 -1.16 13.05
CA GLY A 80 10.88 -2.61 13.29
C GLY A 80 9.69 -3.10 14.12
N LYS A 81 8.74 -2.24 14.49
CA LYS A 81 7.50 -2.62 15.17
C LYS A 81 6.35 -2.67 14.18
N GLU A 82 5.67 -3.81 14.13
CA GLU A 82 4.44 -3.99 13.35
C GLU A 82 3.22 -3.62 14.20
N GLN A 83 2.29 -2.86 13.64
CA GLN A 83 1.03 -2.51 14.30
C GLN A 83 -0.12 -2.35 13.28
N PRO A 84 -1.39 -2.61 13.68
CA PRO A 84 -2.54 -2.36 12.82
C PRO A 84 -2.63 -0.91 12.36
N TYR A 85 -3.13 -0.70 11.13
CA TYR A 85 -3.36 0.63 10.56
C TYR A 85 -4.82 0.78 10.14
N THR A 86 -5.46 1.88 10.54
CA THR A 86 -6.84 2.19 10.14
C THR A 86 -6.82 2.97 8.83
N PHE A 87 -7.13 2.31 7.72
CA PHE A 87 -7.25 2.99 6.43
C PHE A 87 -8.47 3.93 6.41
N ILE A 88 -8.23 5.20 6.06
CA ILE A 88 -9.28 6.22 5.88
C ILE A 88 -9.40 6.61 4.40
N SER A 89 -8.28 6.98 3.78
CA SER A 89 -8.23 7.35 2.36
C SER A 89 -6.79 7.22 1.84
N ILE A 90 -6.62 7.26 0.51
CA ILE A 90 -5.29 7.29 -0.11
C ILE A 90 -4.49 8.51 0.35
N ASP A 91 -5.13 9.67 0.45
CA ASP A 91 -4.44 10.89 0.87
C ASP A 91 -4.02 10.82 2.34
N GLN A 92 -4.87 10.26 3.22
CA GLN A 92 -4.49 10.05 4.62
C GLN A 92 -3.34 9.05 4.74
N LEU A 93 -3.38 7.93 4.01
CA LEU A 93 -2.30 6.94 3.94
C LEU A 93 -0.97 7.59 3.55
N LYS A 94 -0.98 8.44 2.51
CA LYS A 94 0.22 9.17 2.07
C LYS A 94 0.71 10.14 3.15
N ASN A 95 -0.20 10.90 3.75
CA ASN A 95 0.14 11.89 4.77
C ASN A 95 0.74 11.23 6.02
N ASP A 96 0.13 10.15 6.50
CA ASP A 96 0.63 9.39 7.65
C ASP A 96 2.01 8.79 7.37
N PHE A 97 2.18 8.18 6.20
CA PHE A 97 3.47 7.64 5.79
C PHE A 97 4.54 8.73 5.70
N LEU A 98 4.26 9.85 5.03
CA LEU A 98 5.21 10.95 4.87
C LEU A 98 5.53 11.65 6.20
N ALA A 99 4.59 11.69 7.14
CA ALA A 99 4.85 12.17 8.50
C ALA A 99 5.87 11.27 9.21
N GLU A 100 5.72 9.94 9.14
CA GLU A 100 6.69 9.00 9.73
C GLU A 100 8.06 9.04 9.03
N VAL A 101 8.09 9.25 7.71
CA VAL A 101 9.34 9.50 6.96
C VAL A 101 10.01 10.76 7.47
N THR A 102 9.27 11.87 7.55
CA THR A 102 9.80 13.19 7.94
C THR A 102 10.43 13.17 9.33
N ARG A 103 9.81 12.48 10.29
CA ARG A 103 10.37 12.30 11.65
C ARG A 103 11.70 11.55 11.68
N ARG A 104 12.05 10.84 10.60
CA ARG A 104 13.22 9.96 10.50
C ARG A 104 14.19 10.38 9.40
N LEU A 105 13.89 11.45 8.69
CA LEU A 105 14.87 12.10 7.84
C LEU A 105 15.97 12.66 8.74
N LYS A 106 17.19 12.17 8.53
CA LYS A 106 18.37 12.77 9.14
C LYS A 106 18.72 14.05 8.35
N PRO A 107 19.16 15.12 9.02
CA PRO A 107 19.74 16.29 8.36
C PRO A 107 20.91 15.92 7.44
#